data_AF-A0A7Y8S2W2-F1
#
_entry.id   AF-A0A7Y8S2W2-F1
#
_cell.length_a   1.000
_cell.length_b   1.000
_cell.length_c   1.000
_cell.angle_alpha   90.00
_cell.angle_beta   90.00
_cell.angle_gamma   90.00
#
_symmetry.space_group_name_H-M   'P 1'
#
loop_
_entity.id
_entity.type
_entity.pdbx_description
1 polymer ?
#
loop_
_entity_poly.entity_id
_entity_poly.type
_entity_poly.pdbx_seq_one_letter_code
_entity_poly.pdbx_strand_id
1 'polypeptide(L)'
;MKVYYCDEWSDIKKKPWNILDDRTAYTRHQKHEPYTAVLTADDNTKYIVNVTNEWVSVSFYDDFTRKYLNYDFEVISDGKIFLRTAMYWEYDDETDKEVSSLILSFREDGYIAMKKKDFKTGTVEERETSDTLGTNWDVFPGFGQYFHLCREER
;
A
#
# COMPACT_ATOMS: atom_id res chain seq x y z
N MET A 1 0.50 15.30 -9.76
CA MET A 1 0.86 14.79 -8.42
C MET A 1 2.20 15.39 -8.01
N LYS A 2 2.31 15.80 -6.75
CA LYS A 2 3.60 16.14 -6.13
C LYS A 2 4.04 14.95 -5.28
N VAL A 3 5.35 14.82 -5.05
CA VAL A 3 5.91 13.83 -4.13
C VAL A 3 6.83 14.51 -3.14
N TYR A 4 6.79 14.08 -1.89
CA TYR A 4 7.78 14.41 -0.88
C TYR A 4 8.11 13.17 -0.05
N TYR A 5 9.18 13.24 0.74
CA TYR A 5 9.71 12.07 1.44
C TYR A 5 9.72 12.26 2.95
N CYS A 6 9.58 11.16 3.68
CA CYS A 6 9.69 11.13 5.12
C CYS A 6 10.22 9.78 5.60
N ASP A 7 10.54 9.64 6.88
CA ASP A 7 10.87 8.33 7.46
C ASP A 7 9.67 7.39 7.36
N GLU A 8 8.52 7.84 7.87
CA GLU A 8 7.29 7.06 7.97
C GLU A 8 6.07 7.97 7.88
N TRP A 9 4.94 7.44 7.42
CA TRP A 9 3.64 8.10 7.51
C TRP A 9 2.82 7.54 8.68
N SER A 10 2.23 8.41 9.50
CA SER A 10 1.34 7.97 10.57
C SER A 10 -0.12 8.06 10.17
N ASP A 11 -0.77 6.91 10.04
CA ASP A 11 -2.21 6.82 9.78
C ASP A 11 -3.05 7.46 10.90
N ILE A 12 -2.65 7.27 12.16
CA ILE A 12 -3.36 7.83 13.33
C ILE A 12 -3.27 9.36 13.35
N LYS A 13 -2.08 9.91 13.09
CA LYS A 13 -1.85 11.37 13.13
C LYS A 13 -2.09 12.05 11.78
N LYS A 14 -2.37 11.28 10.73
CA LYS A 14 -2.53 11.72 9.33
C LYS A 14 -1.41 12.67 8.88
N LYS A 15 -0.16 12.35 9.22
CA LYS A 15 0.99 13.21 8.97
C LYS A 15 2.31 12.45 8.84
N PRO A 16 3.31 13.03 8.15
CA PRO A 16 4.63 12.42 8.01
C PRO A 16 5.46 12.55 9.29
N TRP A 17 6.34 11.59 9.52
CA TRP A 17 7.35 11.60 10.56
C TRP A 17 8.70 11.89 9.92
N ASN A 18 9.37 12.95 10.40
CA ASN A 18 10.68 13.41 9.91
C ASN A 18 10.73 13.57 8.39
N ILE A 19 10.39 14.77 7.90
CA ILE A 19 10.53 15.10 6.48
C ILE A 19 11.99 14.92 6.06
N LEU A 20 12.19 14.23 4.95
CA LEU A 20 13.48 14.02 4.32
C LEU A 20 13.59 14.96 3.12
N ASP A 21 14.79 15.50 2.92
CA ASP A 21 15.13 16.10 1.64
C ASP A 21 15.35 15.01 0.57
N ASP A 22 15.18 15.38 -0.70
CA ASP A 22 15.31 14.49 -1.85
C ASP A 22 16.66 13.76 -1.90
N ARG A 23 17.76 14.41 -1.51
CA ARG A 23 19.10 13.80 -1.54
C ARG A 23 19.22 12.71 -0.49
N THR A 24 18.69 12.95 0.70
CA THR A 24 18.65 11.96 1.77
C THR A 24 17.78 10.77 1.38
N ALA A 25 16.56 11.01 0.88
CA ALA A 25 15.68 9.94 0.41
C ALA A 25 16.27 9.15 -0.77
N TYR A 26 16.90 9.83 -1.73
CA TYR A 26 17.61 9.19 -2.84
C TYR A 26 18.77 8.31 -2.35
N THR A 27 19.54 8.80 -1.37
CA THR A 27 20.63 8.03 -0.77
C THR A 27 20.11 6.77 -0.10
N ARG A 28 19.00 6.85 0.62
CA ARG A 28 18.35 5.68 1.22
C ARG A 28 17.90 4.69 0.15
N HIS A 29 17.26 5.17 -0.90
CA HIS A 29 16.85 4.33 -2.01
C HIS A 29 18.01 3.58 -2.67
N GLN A 30 19.14 4.24 -2.92
CA GLN A 30 20.35 3.61 -3.48
C GLN A 30 20.96 2.55 -2.56
N LYS A 31 20.78 2.70 -1.25
CA LYS A 31 21.28 1.77 -0.23
C LYS A 31 20.26 0.69 0.16
N HIS A 32 19.07 0.71 -0.45
CA HIS A 32 17.93 -0.12 -0.03
C HIS A 32 17.55 0.07 1.45
N GLU A 33 17.75 1.27 1.98
CA GLU A 33 17.33 1.67 3.33
C GLU A 33 15.86 2.14 3.30
N PRO A 34 15.08 1.90 4.37
CA PRO A 34 13.68 2.29 4.43
C PRO A 34 13.43 3.80 4.30
N TYR A 35 12.42 4.15 3.49
CA TYR A 35 11.86 5.50 3.42
C TYR A 35 10.42 5.45 2.92
N THR A 36 9.71 6.58 3.07
CA THR A 36 8.35 6.75 2.60
C THR A 36 8.28 7.85 1.55
N ALA A 37 7.62 7.57 0.43
CA ALA A 37 7.20 8.58 -0.54
C ALA A 37 5.72 8.90 -0.34
N VAL A 38 5.41 10.18 -0.14
CA VAL A 38 4.05 10.70 0.01
C VAL A 38 3.64 11.42 -1.25
N LEU A 39 2.60 10.94 -1.91
CA LEU A 39 2.11 11.51 -3.15
C LEU A 39 0.81 12.27 -2.92
N THR A 40 0.79 13.53 -3.34
CA THR A 40 -0.33 14.45 -3.12
C THR A 40 -0.92 14.99 -4.42
N ALA A 41 -2.22 15.25 -4.40
CA ALA A 41 -2.97 15.97 -5.43
C ALA A 41 -3.75 17.10 -4.76
N ASP A 42 -3.57 18.34 -5.23
CA ASP A 42 -4.18 19.55 -4.64
C ASP A 42 -4.01 19.63 -3.12
N ASP A 43 -2.80 19.31 -2.66
CA ASP A 43 -2.36 19.25 -1.26
C ASP A 43 -3.05 18.17 -0.38
N ASN A 44 -3.93 17.34 -0.96
CA ASN A 44 -4.47 16.14 -0.32
C ASN A 44 -3.53 14.94 -0.53
N THR A 45 -3.25 14.19 0.54
CA THR A 45 -2.56 12.89 0.46
C THR A 45 -3.43 11.90 -0.28
N LYS A 46 -2.90 11.33 -1.37
CA LYS A 46 -3.59 10.31 -2.16
C LYS A 46 -2.95 8.94 -2.02
N TYR A 47 -1.63 8.90 -2.02
CA TYR A 47 -0.89 7.64 -1.89
C TYR A 47 0.28 7.78 -0.94
N ILE A 48 0.54 6.72 -0.19
CA ILE A 48 1.74 6.56 0.62
C ILE A 48 2.45 5.30 0.14
N VAL A 49 3.72 5.44 -0.26
CA VAL A 49 4.53 4.33 -0.74
C VAL A 49 5.69 4.12 0.22
N ASN A 50 5.66 3.03 0.98
CA ASN A 50 6.78 2.64 1.83
C ASN A 50 7.69 1.73 1.01
N VAL A 51 8.98 2.06 0.99
CA VAL A 51 9.99 1.32 0.22
C VAL A 51 11.04 0.79 1.18
N THR A 52 11.22 -0.53 1.19
CA THR A 52 12.32 -1.21 1.90
C THR A 52 13.06 -2.14 0.94
N ASN A 53 14.07 -2.86 1.44
CA ASN A 53 14.79 -3.88 0.67
C ASN A 53 13.97 -5.16 0.43
N GLU A 54 12.99 -5.45 1.29
CA GLU A 54 12.20 -6.70 1.28
C GLU A 54 10.75 -6.49 0.86
N TRP A 55 10.23 -5.27 1.02
CA TRP A 55 8.82 -4.96 0.80
C TRP A 55 8.64 -3.58 0.17
N VAL A 56 7.61 -3.47 -0.67
CA VAL A 56 7.06 -2.20 -1.11
C VAL A 56 5.57 -2.21 -0.77
N SER A 57 5.10 -1.25 0.02
CA SER A 57 3.67 -1.09 0.28
C SER A 57 3.12 0.18 -0.33
N VAL A 58 1.88 0.11 -0.81
CA VAL A 58 1.16 1.24 -1.40
C VAL A 58 -0.19 1.36 -0.71
N SER A 59 -0.35 2.42 0.07
CA SER A 59 -1.59 2.77 0.74
C SER A 59 -2.33 3.87 -0.03
N PHE A 60 -3.64 3.74 -0.14
CA PHE A 60 -4.55 4.64 -0.86
C PHE A 60 -5.47 5.34 0.13
N TYR A 61 -5.64 6.65 -0.03
CA TYR A 61 -6.38 7.48 0.91
C TYR A 61 -7.56 8.17 0.25
N ASP A 62 -8.70 8.17 0.96
CA ASP A 62 -9.90 8.90 0.55
C ASP A 62 -9.77 10.41 0.84
N ASP A 63 -10.84 11.17 0.55
CA ASP A 63 -10.85 12.62 0.77
C ASP A 63 -10.82 13.03 2.25
N PHE A 64 -11.06 12.10 3.18
CA PHE A 64 -10.90 12.30 4.63
C PHE A 64 -9.53 11.83 5.15
N THR A 65 -8.63 11.46 4.23
CA THR A 65 -7.32 10.87 4.54
C THR A 65 -7.45 9.59 5.38
N ARG A 66 -8.45 8.77 5.09
CA ARG A 66 -8.60 7.41 5.63
C ARG A 66 -8.05 6.41 4.63
N LYS A 67 -7.26 5.44 5.10
CA LYS A 67 -6.66 4.41 4.26
C LYS A 67 -7.72 3.37 3.89
N TYR A 68 -8.22 3.38 2.66
CA TYR A 68 -9.27 2.44 2.22
C TYR A 68 -8.72 1.24 1.46
N LEU A 69 -7.48 1.31 0.97
CA LEU A 69 -6.82 0.23 0.26
C LEU A 69 -5.32 0.21 0.56
N ASN A 70 -4.75 -0.98 0.71
CA ASN A 70 -3.32 -1.18 0.80
C ASN A 70 -2.87 -2.41 0.02
N TYR A 71 -1.81 -2.26 -0.75
CA TYR A 71 -1.08 -3.36 -1.38
C TYR A 71 0.27 -3.55 -0.74
N ASP A 72 0.59 -4.79 -0.39
CA ASP A 72 1.93 -5.19 0.05
C ASP A 72 2.55 -6.09 -1.00
N PHE A 73 3.63 -5.60 -1.60
CA PHE A 73 4.45 -6.33 -2.54
C PHE A 73 5.71 -6.84 -1.86
N GLU A 74 5.98 -8.13 -1.99
CA GLU A 74 7.27 -8.69 -1.62
C GLU A 74 8.29 -8.41 -2.72
N VAL A 75 9.51 -8.02 -2.34
CA VAL A 75 10.62 -7.85 -3.26
C VAL A 75 11.19 -9.23 -3.59
N ILE A 76 11.03 -9.61 -4.86
CA ILE A 76 11.60 -10.82 -5.44
C ILE A 76 12.95 -10.46 -6.09
N SER A 77 13.68 -11.46 -6.56
CA SER A 77 14.94 -11.22 -7.28
C SER A 77 14.75 -10.41 -8.57
N ASP A 78 15.86 -9.86 -9.07
CA ASP A 78 15.95 -9.20 -10.39
C ASP A 78 15.04 -7.98 -10.55
N GLY A 79 14.81 -7.25 -9.45
CA GLY A 79 14.00 -6.02 -9.45
C GLY A 79 12.52 -6.26 -9.70
N LYS A 80 12.04 -7.48 -9.51
CA LYS A 80 10.62 -7.83 -9.57
C LYS A 80 10.00 -7.76 -8.19
N ILE A 81 8.73 -7.42 -8.15
CA ILE A 81 7.94 -7.46 -6.92
C ILE A 81 6.66 -8.25 -7.17
N PHE A 82 6.16 -8.92 -6.15
CA PHE A 82 4.94 -9.72 -6.22
C PHE A 82 3.94 -9.26 -5.16
N LEU A 83 2.71 -8.96 -5.59
CA LEU A 83 1.62 -8.58 -4.69
C LEU A 83 1.24 -9.79 -3.82
N ARG A 84 1.60 -9.75 -2.55
CA ARG A 84 1.29 -10.80 -1.56
C ARG A 84 -0.02 -10.55 -0.85
N THR A 85 -0.34 -9.29 -0.59
CA THR A 85 -1.54 -8.96 0.18
C THR A 85 -2.20 -7.71 -0.38
N ALA A 86 -3.52 -7.79 -0.59
CA ALA A 86 -4.38 -6.61 -0.78
C ALA A 86 -5.34 -6.51 0.40
N MET A 87 -5.44 -5.33 0.99
CA MET A 87 -6.33 -5.04 2.11
C MET A 87 -7.25 -3.90 1.72
N TYR A 88 -8.54 -4.06 2.00
CA TYR A 88 -9.57 -3.04 1.80
C TYR A 88 -10.25 -2.77 3.13
N TRP A 89 -10.55 -1.51 3.38
CA TRP A 89 -11.32 -1.05 4.53
C TRP A 89 -12.47 -0.20 4.07
N GLU A 90 -13.66 -0.50 4.58
CA GLU A 90 -14.83 0.35 4.46
C GLU A 90 -15.04 1.07 5.78
N TYR A 91 -15.40 2.35 5.69
CA TYR A 91 -15.65 3.20 6.84
C TYR A 91 -17.12 3.61 6.88
N ASP A 92 -17.56 4.00 8.06
CA ASP A 92 -18.83 4.70 8.25
C ASP A 92 -18.79 6.07 7.54
N ASP A 93 -19.93 6.51 7.00
CA ASP A 93 -19.98 7.74 6.19
C ASP A 93 -19.78 9.00 7.04
N GLU A 94 -20.15 8.95 8.32
CA GLU A 94 -20.11 10.10 9.23
C GLU A 94 -18.89 10.08 10.17
N THR A 95 -18.21 8.95 10.29
CA THR A 95 -17.14 8.74 11.28
C THR A 95 -15.93 8.01 10.72
N ASP A 96 -14.77 8.13 11.37
CA ASP A 96 -13.55 7.36 11.03
C ASP A 96 -13.64 5.88 11.49
N LYS A 97 -14.84 5.37 11.78
CA LYS A 97 -15.03 4.00 12.27
C LYS A 97 -15.07 3.01 11.11
N GLU A 98 -14.19 2.02 11.15
CA GLU A 98 -14.23 0.88 10.22
C GLU A 98 -15.52 0.07 10.39
N VAL A 99 -16.19 -0.23 9.28
CA VAL A 99 -17.42 -1.02 9.23
C VAL A 99 -17.19 -2.41 8.64
N SER A 100 -16.25 -2.55 7.71
CA SER A 100 -15.81 -3.84 7.20
C SER A 100 -14.34 -3.80 6.78
N SER A 101 -13.72 -4.98 6.71
CA SER A 101 -12.43 -5.15 6.07
C SER A 101 -12.40 -6.41 5.21
N LEU A 102 -11.59 -6.39 4.16
CA LEU A 102 -11.34 -7.50 3.27
C LEU A 102 -9.84 -7.65 3.08
N ILE A 103 -9.31 -8.85 3.30
CA ILE A 103 -7.91 -9.19 3.06
C ILE A 103 -7.89 -10.29 2.00
N LEU A 104 -7.11 -10.06 0.95
CA LEU A 104 -6.75 -11.05 -0.05
C LEU A 104 -5.26 -11.35 0.10
N SER A 105 -4.92 -12.62 0.23
CA SER A 105 -3.54 -13.10 0.26
C SER A 105 -3.26 -13.96 -0.96
N PHE A 106 -2.10 -13.74 -1.56
CA PHE A 106 -1.70 -14.32 -2.83
C PHE A 106 -0.38 -15.06 -2.69
N ARG A 107 -0.27 -16.20 -3.38
CA ARG A 107 0.97 -16.96 -3.49
C ARG A 107 1.33 -17.13 -4.97
N GLU A 108 2.63 -17.15 -5.27
CA GLU A 108 3.14 -17.26 -6.65
C GLU A 108 2.67 -18.50 -7.39
N ASP A 109 2.28 -19.57 -6.68
CA ASP A 109 1.70 -20.79 -7.23
C ASP A 109 0.22 -20.64 -7.66
N GLY A 110 -0.34 -19.43 -7.53
CA GLY A 110 -1.70 -19.11 -7.93
C GLY A 110 -2.72 -19.24 -6.80
N TYR A 111 -2.32 -19.65 -5.61
CA TYR A 111 -3.25 -19.76 -4.47
C TYR A 111 -3.70 -18.39 -3.97
N ILE A 112 -4.99 -18.27 -3.70
CA ILE A 112 -5.66 -17.06 -3.24
C ILE A 112 -6.48 -17.41 -1.99
N ALA A 113 -6.23 -16.71 -0.89
CA ALA A 113 -7.07 -16.74 0.29
C ALA A 113 -7.76 -15.39 0.48
N MET A 114 -9.03 -15.42 0.86
CA MET A 114 -9.86 -14.26 1.14
C MET A 114 -10.37 -14.35 2.57
N LYS A 115 -10.29 -13.24 3.29
CA LYS A 115 -10.94 -13.06 4.59
C LYS A 115 -11.68 -11.73 4.60
N LYS A 116 -13.00 -11.77 4.74
CA LYS A 116 -13.84 -10.59 4.93
C LYS A 116 -14.38 -10.57 6.36
N LYS A 117 -14.34 -9.40 7.01
CA LYS A 117 -14.89 -9.18 8.33
C LYS A 117 -15.88 -8.03 8.30
N ASP A 118 -17.07 -8.25 8.83
CA ASP A 118 -18.06 -7.20 9.07
C ASP A 118 -18.04 -6.86 10.57
N PHE A 119 -17.69 -5.62 10.91
CA PHE A 119 -17.54 -5.19 12.29
C PHE A 119 -18.88 -4.81 12.94
N LYS A 120 -19.94 -4.59 12.16
CA LYS A 120 -21.29 -4.28 12.68
C LYS A 120 -21.96 -5.54 13.23
N THR A 121 -21.83 -6.64 12.50
CA THR A 121 -22.42 -7.94 12.82
C THR A 121 -21.46 -8.87 13.55
N GLY A 122 -20.15 -8.61 13.45
CA GLY A 122 -19.09 -9.48 13.97
C GLY A 122 -18.83 -10.72 13.11
N THR A 123 -19.42 -10.80 11.92
CA THR A 123 -19.28 -11.96 11.03
C THR A 123 -17.92 -11.97 10.34
N VAL A 124 -17.41 -13.17 10.09
CA VAL A 124 -16.18 -13.42 9.35
C VAL A 124 -16.48 -14.44 8.27
N GLU A 125 -16.10 -14.11 7.06
CA GLU A 125 -16.17 -14.97 5.89
C GLU A 125 -14.76 -15.27 5.41
N GLU A 126 -14.47 -16.54 5.15
CA GLU A 126 -13.20 -16.99 4.61
C GLU A 126 -13.46 -17.84 3.37
N ARG A 127 -12.68 -17.61 2.30
CA ARG A 127 -12.75 -18.35 1.05
C ARG A 127 -11.35 -18.60 0.52
N GLU A 128 -11.19 -19.68 -0.22
CA GLU A 128 -9.94 -20.02 -0.87
C GLU A 128 -10.24 -20.40 -2.33
N THR A 129 -9.34 -20.02 -3.23
CA THR A 129 -9.41 -20.37 -4.65
C THR A 129 -8.00 -20.38 -5.25
N SER A 130 -7.89 -20.67 -6.54
CA SER A 130 -6.65 -20.59 -7.29
C SER A 130 -6.89 -19.98 -8.67
N ASP A 131 -5.97 -19.14 -9.14
CA ASP A 131 -6.00 -18.56 -10.48
C ASP A 131 -4.58 -18.22 -10.97
N THR A 132 -4.44 -17.82 -12.23
CA THR A 132 -3.21 -17.25 -12.78
C THR A 132 -3.03 -15.81 -12.32
N LEU A 133 -1.96 -15.54 -11.56
CA LEU A 133 -1.71 -14.23 -10.93
C LEU A 133 -0.73 -13.37 -11.73
N GLY A 134 -0.93 -13.28 -13.05
CA GLY A 134 -0.03 -12.52 -13.92
C GLY A 134 0.00 -11.02 -13.61
N THR A 135 -1.12 -10.45 -13.16
CA THR A 135 -1.27 -9.01 -12.85
C THR A 135 -0.71 -8.63 -11.47
N ASN A 136 -0.43 -9.62 -10.61
CA ASN A 136 0.18 -9.43 -9.30
C ASN A 136 1.69 -9.14 -9.38
N TRP A 137 2.31 -9.37 -10.53
CA TRP A 137 3.71 -9.05 -10.76
C TRP A 137 3.90 -7.60 -11.19
N ASP A 138 4.92 -6.95 -10.65
CA ASP A 138 5.33 -5.60 -11.06
C ASP A 138 6.85 -5.45 -10.95
N VAL A 139 7.36 -4.26 -11.28
CA VAL A 139 8.76 -3.89 -11.12
C VAL A 139 8.97 -3.04 -9.86
N PHE A 140 10.10 -3.25 -9.19
CA PHE A 140 10.54 -2.43 -8.08
C PHE A 140 10.59 -0.96 -8.52
N PRO A 141 10.04 -0.02 -7.74
CA PRO A 141 9.90 1.35 -8.19
C PRO A 141 11.26 2.03 -8.27
N GLY A 142 11.49 2.80 -9.34
CA GLY A 142 12.59 3.75 -9.37
C GLY A 142 12.31 4.95 -8.44
N PHE A 143 13.37 5.60 -7.96
CA PHE A 143 13.21 6.81 -7.14
C PHE A 143 12.36 7.88 -7.86
N GLY A 144 11.33 8.40 -7.19
CA GLY A 144 10.38 9.36 -7.77
C GLY A 144 9.39 8.77 -8.79
N GLN A 145 9.48 7.47 -9.12
CA GLN A 145 8.66 6.79 -10.13
C GLN A 145 7.75 5.76 -9.46
N TYR A 146 6.78 6.23 -8.67
CA TYR A 146 5.89 5.35 -7.89
C TYR A 146 4.49 5.18 -8.49
N PHE A 147 4.12 6.03 -9.46
CA PHE A 147 2.75 6.12 -9.95
C PHE A 147 2.25 4.84 -10.60
N HIS A 148 3.12 4.05 -11.24
CA HIS A 148 2.75 2.76 -11.82
C HIS A 148 2.30 1.75 -10.77
N LEU A 149 2.67 1.92 -9.50
CA LEU A 149 2.17 1.07 -8.42
C LEU A 149 0.81 1.53 -7.87
N CYS A 150 0.44 2.79 -8.10
CA CYS A 150 -0.76 3.45 -7.57
C CYS A 150 -1.99 3.20 -8.47
N ARG A 151 -2.31 1.93 -8.74
CA ARG A 151 -3.47 1.50 -9.55
C ARG A 151 -4.42 0.68 -8.68
N GLU A 152 -5.67 1.11 -8.55
CA GLU A 152 -6.70 0.42 -7.73
C GLU A 152 -7.17 -0.91 -8.32
N GLU A 153 -7.04 -1.08 -9.64
CA GLU A 153 -7.38 -2.32 -10.32
C GLU A 153 -6.10 -3.17 -10.49
N ARG A 154 -6.05 -4.32 -9.79
CA ARG A 154 -4.95 -5.30 -9.77
C ARG A 154 -5.47 -6.69 -10.07
#